data_AF-A0A7C4L027-F1
#
_entry.id   AF-A0A7C4L027-F1
#
_cell.length_a   1.000
_cell.length_b   1.000
_cell.length_c   1.000
_cell.angle_alpha   90.00
_cell.angle_beta   90.00
_cell.angle_gamma   90.00
#
_symmetry.space_group_name_H-M   'P 1'
#
loop_
_entity.id
_entity.type
_entity.pdbx_description
1 polymer ?
#
loop_
_entity_poly.entity_id
_entity_poly.type
_entity_poly.pdbx_seq_one_letter_code
_entity_poly.pdbx_strand_id
1 'polypeptide(L)'
;MSQSISWVQLGLGLGLAVIISLAAYVAGSLSRSGALAAILLGTAVFGLGGLPWAVLLLGFFISSSLLSRLFRRRKQSVEEKFSKGSRRDAAQVAANGGIAGLLVLAQVVFPASPLPWLAAAAGLAAANADTWATELGVLSPHLPRLITTGKLVEKGTSGGITPFGTLAALGGAAFIALLAVLFPPARVMLPVVAVFGLVTLSGLLGSLIDSLLGATAQAIYTCPQCAKETERHPLHSCGTPTVPLRGWRWLNNDGVNAACTLSAAGAAALAAALFLPVMLSPVDSFREGGSLMKIHSPEFSDGANIPTRFTCEGENVSPRLEWSGVPAAAQSLALVVSDPDAPGGTFIHWVLYNLPPQTTGLPEGMPATERLSGGGSQGRNDFGRIGYGGPCPPPGKPHRYIFTLYALDLAPDLPPGLNAARLTSLMRGHILAQASLTGLYQR
;
A
#
# COMPACT_ATOMS: atom_id res chain seq x y z
N MET A 1 -15.50 -10.72 10.22
CA MET A 1 -15.61 -9.78 11.36
C MET A 1 -15.64 -8.37 10.78
N SER A 2 -16.74 -7.65 10.92
CA SER A 2 -16.83 -6.23 10.54
C SER A 2 -15.82 -5.44 11.39
N GLN A 3 -15.03 -4.56 10.76
CA GLN A 3 -14.26 -3.59 11.54
C GLN A 3 -15.24 -2.66 12.23
N SER A 4 -15.20 -2.61 13.56
CA SER A 4 -15.90 -1.57 14.31
C SER A 4 -15.23 -0.23 14.00
N ILE A 5 -16.01 0.73 13.52
CA ILE A 5 -15.53 2.08 13.27
C ILE A 5 -15.07 2.69 14.59
N SER A 6 -13.81 3.13 14.65
CA SER A 6 -13.28 3.82 15.83
C SER A 6 -13.76 5.27 15.83
N TRP A 7 -14.69 5.60 16.73
CA TRP A 7 -15.16 6.97 16.93
C TRP A 7 -14.04 7.94 17.33
N VAL A 8 -13.02 7.43 18.04
CA VAL A 8 -11.82 8.21 18.37
C VAL A 8 -11.04 8.55 17.12
N GLN A 9 -10.83 7.58 16.22
CA GLN A 9 -10.13 7.81 14.95
C GLN A 9 -10.90 8.76 14.04
N LEU A 10 -12.22 8.63 13.97
CA LEU A 10 -13.08 9.58 13.25
C LEU A 10 -12.96 11.00 13.81
N GLY A 11 -12.96 11.16 15.14
CA GLY A 11 -12.80 12.45 15.81
C GLY A 11 -11.43 13.08 15.53
N LEU A 12 -10.35 12.29 15.60
CA LEU A 12 -9.00 12.72 15.20
C LEU A 12 -8.94 13.07 13.70
N GLY A 13 -9.63 12.27 12.88
CA GLY A 13 -9.88 12.48 11.46
C GLY A 13 -10.41 13.87 11.17
N LEU A 14 -11.54 14.20 11.80
CA LEU A 14 -12.21 15.48 11.69
C LEU A 14 -11.34 16.63 12.19
N GLY A 15 -10.75 16.49 13.39
CA GLY A 15 -9.91 17.52 13.98
C GLY A 15 -8.72 17.89 13.08
N LEU A 16 -8.01 16.89 12.57
CA LEU A 16 -6.88 17.11 11.66
C LEU A 16 -7.34 17.71 10.32
N ALA A 17 -8.44 17.21 9.75
CA ALA A 17 -8.98 17.73 8.50
C ALA A 17 -9.40 19.21 8.62
N VAL A 18 -10.01 19.60 9.74
CA VAL A 18 -10.34 21.00 10.05
C VAL A 18 -9.09 21.86 10.14
N ILE A 19 -8.09 21.45 10.92
CA ILE A 19 -6.84 22.22 11.09
C ILE A 19 -6.13 22.44 9.76
N ILE A 20 -5.94 21.38 8.98
CA ILE A 20 -5.23 21.44 7.70
C ILE A 20 -6.02 22.26 6.68
N SER A 21 -7.35 22.06 6.62
CA SER A 21 -8.21 22.81 5.70
C SER A 21 -8.26 24.30 6.03
N LEU A 22 -8.34 24.68 7.31
CA LEU A 22 -8.27 26.07 7.75
C LEU A 22 -6.93 26.70 7.42
N ALA A 23 -5.82 26.01 7.70
CA ALA A 23 -4.48 26.49 7.34
C ALA A 23 -4.34 26.68 5.82
N ALA A 24 -4.85 25.75 5.01
CA ALA A 24 -4.86 25.84 3.57
C ALA A 24 -5.75 26.98 3.03
N TYR A 25 -6.89 27.23 3.66
CA TYR A 25 -7.78 28.35 3.33
C TYR A 25 -7.12 29.70 3.65
N VAL A 26 -6.55 29.85 4.86
CA VAL A 26 -5.84 31.07 5.28
C VAL A 26 -4.65 31.32 4.37
N ALA A 27 -3.91 30.28 4.00
CA ALA A 27 -2.77 30.40 3.09
C ALA A 27 -3.18 30.54 1.60
N GLY A 28 -4.48 30.65 1.30
CA GLY A 28 -5.00 30.92 -0.04
C GLY A 28 -4.81 29.77 -1.04
N SER A 29 -4.68 28.52 -0.57
CA SER A 29 -4.69 27.32 -1.42
C SER A 29 -6.10 26.82 -1.70
N LEU A 30 -7.05 27.03 -0.79
CA LEU A 30 -8.44 26.59 -0.91
C LEU A 30 -9.41 27.78 -0.92
N SER A 31 -10.52 27.64 -1.63
CA SER A 31 -11.70 28.51 -1.46
C SER A 31 -12.51 28.07 -0.24
N ARG A 32 -13.56 28.81 0.13
CA ARG A 32 -14.47 28.38 1.22
C ARG A 32 -15.14 27.04 0.91
N SER A 33 -15.62 26.86 -0.33
CA SER A 33 -16.22 25.60 -0.76
C SER A 33 -15.19 24.47 -0.83
N GLY A 34 -13.98 24.77 -1.30
CA GLY A 34 -12.86 23.81 -1.29
C GLY A 34 -12.47 23.38 0.11
N ALA A 35 -12.46 24.30 1.08
CA ALA A 35 -12.14 24.00 2.48
C ALA A 35 -13.18 23.05 3.11
N LEU A 36 -14.47 23.29 2.89
CA LEU A 36 -15.54 22.39 3.37
C LEU A 36 -15.45 21.00 2.72
N ALA A 37 -15.22 20.95 1.40
CA ALA A 37 -15.03 19.69 0.70
C ALA A 37 -13.81 18.91 1.21
N ALA A 38 -12.70 19.61 1.49
CA ALA A 38 -11.49 19.01 2.03
C ALA A 38 -11.68 18.49 3.46
N ILE A 39 -12.52 19.15 4.28
CA ILE A 39 -12.87 18.66 5.62
C ILE A 39 -13.63 17.33 5.50
N LEU A 40 -14.67 17.28 4.65
CA LEU A 40 -15.46 16.06 4.46
C LEU A 40 -14.60 14.92 3.93
N LEU A 41 -13.83 15.18 2.87
CA LEU A 41 -12.95 14.18 2.26
C LEU A 41 -11.86 13.72 3.24
N GLY A 42 -11.18 14.67 3.88
CA GLY A 42 -10.10 14.36 4.84
C GLY A 42 -10.62 13.58 6.05
N THR A 43 -11.81 13.90 6.55
CA THR A 43 -12.47 13.17 7.63
C THR A 43 -12.79 11.74 7.22
N ALA A 44 -13.33 11.53 6.01
CA ALA A 44 -13.60 10.17 5.51
C ALA A 44 -12.31 9.37 5.32
N VAL A 45 -11.32 9.94 4.63
CA VAL A 45 -10.06 9.27 4.28
C VAL A 45 -9.25 8.93 5.54
N PHE A 46 -9.03 9.90 6.43
CA PHE A 46 -8.27 9.65 7.66
C PHE A 46 -9.10 8.89 8.70
N GLY A 47 -10.35 9.31 8.92
CA GLY A 47 -11.20 8.77 9.95
C GLY A 47 -11.61 7.31 9.72
N LEU A 48 -11.80 6.90 8.46
CA LEU A 48 -12.11 5.50 8.12
C LEU A 48 -10.88 4.70 7.70
N GLY A 49 -9.94 5.29 6.98
CA GLY A 49 -8.76 4.60 6.44
C GLY A 49 -7.54 4.61 7.36
N GLY A 50 -7.46 5.57 8.28
CA GLY A 50 -6.36 5.71 9.22
C GLY A 50 -5.15 6.42 8.64
N LEU A 51 -4.04 6.37 9.39
CA LEU A 51 -2.82 7.10 9.07
C LEU A 51 -2.27 6.80 7.64
N PRO A 52 -2.24 5.55 7.15
CA PRO A 52 -1.83 5.25 5.77
C PRO A 52 -2.55 6.09 4.71
N TRP A 53 -3.87 6.16 4.80
CA TRP A 53 -4.71 6.88 3.86
C TRP A 53 -4.54 8.39 3.97
N ALA A 54 -4.39 8.90 5.20
CA ALA A 54 -4.06 10.30 5.44
C ALA A 54 -2.71 10.68 4.83
N VAL A 55 -1.67 9.85 4.97
CA VAL A 55 -0.34 10.12 4.42
C VAL A 55 -0.38 10.28 2.90
N LEU A 56 -1.14 9.44 2.18
CA LEU A 56 -1.29 9.60 0.72
C LEU A 56 -1.98 10.91 0.34
N LEU A 57 -3.13 11.19 0.97
CA LEU A 57 -3.90 12.39 0.67
C LEU A 57 -3.12 13.67 1.00
N LEU A 58 -2.42 13.69 2.14
CA LEU A 58 -1.59 14.81 2.55
C LEU A 58 -0.33 14.93 1.69
N GLY A 59 0.31 13.83 1.32
CA GLY A 59 1.45 13.81 0.43
C GLY A 59 1.11 14.44 -0.92
N PHE A 60 0.00 14.02 -1.54
CA PHE A 60 -0.54 14.65 -2.73
C PHE A 60 -0.80 16.14 -2.50
N PHE A 61 -1.60 16.49 -1.49
CA PHE A 61 -2.03 17.87 -1.28
C PHE A 61 -0.86 18.82 -1.03
N ILE A 62 0.06 18.45 -0.13
CA ILE A 62 1.22 19.26 0.27
C ILE A 62 2.18 19.40 -0.91
N SER A 63 2.55 18.31 -1.58
CA SER A 63 3.52 18.37 -2.68
C SER A 63 2.98 19.19 -3.86
N SER A 64 1.73 18.96 -4.25
CA SER A 64 1.04 19.72 -5.29
C SER A 64 0.87 21.20 -4.91
N SER A 65 0.50 21.52 -3.67
CA SER A 65 0.37 22.92 -3.22
C SER A 65 1.72 23.64 -3.12
N LEU A 66 2.77 22.98 -2.66
CA LEU A 66 4.11 23.56 -2.59
C LEU A 66 4.63 23.87 -3.99
N LEU A 67 4.47 22.94 -4.93
CA LEU A 67 4.90 23.09 -6.30
C LEU A 67 4.22 24.27 -7.00
N SER A 68 2.88 24.36 -6.91
CA SER A 68 2.12 25.49 -7.46
C SER A 68 2.52 26.84 -6.84
N ARG A 69 2.99 26.87 -5.59
CA ARG A 69 3.46 28.10 -4.93
C ARG A 69 4.86 28.49 -5.37
N LEU A 70 5.78 27.54 -5.43
CA LEU A 70 7.18 27.77 -5.81
C LEU A 70 7.30 28.35 -7.23
N PHE A 71 6.45 27.88 -8.15
CA PHE A 71 6.50 28.28 -9.56
C PHE A 71 5.48 29.36 -9.98
N ARG A 72 4.70 29.90 -9.03
CA ARG A 72 3.64 30.90 -9.29
C ARG A 72 4.14 32.11 -10.10
N ARG A 73 5.29 32.70 -9.74
CA ARG A 73 5.84 33.88 -10.44
C ARG A 73 6.23 33.61 -11.89
N ARG A 74 6.70 32.40 -12.21
CA ARG A 74 7.10 32.01 -13.58
C ARG A 74 5.91 31.64 -14.46
N LYS A 75 4.73 31.40 -13.87
CA LYS A 75 3.50 31.05 -14.58
C LYS A 75 2.66 32.27 -14.98
N GLN A 76 2.93 33.46 -14.43
CA GLN A 76 2.16 34.68 -14.70
C GLN A 76 2.10 35.07 -16.19
N SER A 77 3.09 34.69 -17.02
CA SER A 77 3.06 34.93 -18.47
C SER A 77 2.22 33.90 -19.26
N VAL A 78 1.79 32.80 -18.63
CA VAL A 78 1.00 31.70 -19.24
C VAL A 78 -0.41 31.60 -18.62
N GLU A 79 -0.61 32.15 -17.41
CA GLU A 79 -1.85 32.11 -16.63
C GLU A 79 -3.07 32.78 -17.29
N GLU A 80 -2.90 33.58 -18.36
CA GLU A 80 -4.02 34.17 -19.10
C GLU A 80 -5.01 33.11 -19.64
N LYS A 81 -4.55 31.87 -19.86
CA LYS A 81 -5.34 30.78 -20.47
C LYS A 81 -6.12 29.88 -19.50
N PHE A 82 -5.79 29.87 -18.20
CA PHE A 82 -6.34 28.88 -17.25
C PHE A 82 -7.60 29.36 -16.53
N SER A 83 -8.57 28.47 -16.29
CA SER A 83 -9.96 28.86 -16.07
C SER A 83 -10.39 29.31 -14.67
N LYS A 84 -9.56 29.14 -13.64
CA LYS A 84 -9.97 29.47 -12.26
C LYS A 84 -8.78 30.07 -11.51
N GLY A 85 -9.06 30.98 -10.59
CA GLY A 85 -8.02 31.59 -9.75
C GLY A 85 -7.22 30.52 -8.99
N SER A 86 -6.06 30.90 -8.43
CA SER A 86 -5.12 29.99 -7.75
C SER A 86 -5.65 29.18 -6.55
N ARG A 87 -6.94 29.31 -6.19
CA ARG A 87 -7.58 28.64 -5.06
C ARG A 87 -8.43 27.47 -5.55
N ARG A 88 -8.22 26.29 -4.96
CA ARG A 88 -8.99 25.09 -5.32
C ARG A 88 -10.40 25.15 -4.71
N ASP A 89 -11.42 24.90 -5.52
CA ASP A 89 -12.82 24.84 -5.12
C ASP A 89 -13.28 23.40 -4.79
N ALA A 90 -14.55 23.23 -4.41
CA ALA A 90 -15.11 21.92 -4.08
C ALA A 90 -15.09 20.94 -5.25
N ALA A 91 -15.29 21.42 -6.49
CA ALA A 91 -15.27 20.56 -7.68
C ALA A 91 -13.85 20.03 -7.93
N GLN A 92 -12.83 20.87 -7.76
CA GLN A 92 -11.43 20.45 -7.88
C GLN A 92 -11.01 19.46 -6.79
N VAL A 93 -11.49 19.65 -5.56
CA VAL A 93 -11.24 18.69 -4.47
C VAL A 93 -11.91 17.36 -4.77
N ALA A 94 -13.14 17.36 -5.27
CA ALA A 94 -13.85 16.14 -5.65
C ALA A 94 -13.19 15.43 -6.85
N ALA A 95 -12.79 16.17 -7.89
CA ALA A 95 -12.17 15.60 -9.08
C ALA A 95 -10.82 14.91 -8.80
N ASN A 96 -10.00 15.52 -7.93
CA ASN A 96 -8.64 15.02 -7.67
C ASN A 96 -8.58 14.04 -6.48
N GLY A 97 -9.40 14.26 -5.44
CA GLY A 97 -9.35 13.47 -4.21
C GLY A 97 -10.58 12.61 -3.96
N GLY A 98 -11.68 12.84 -4.66
CA GLY A 98 -12.96 12.16 -4.41
C GLY A 98 -12.89 10.64 -4.58
N ILE A 99 -12.07 10.14 -5.54
CA ILE A 99 -11.90 8.70 -5.73
C ILE A 99 -11.29 8.02 -4.50
N ALA A 100 -10.35 8.66 -3.80
CA ALA A 100 -9.81 8.15 -2.54
C ALA A 100 -10.88 8.12 -1.43
N GLY A 101 -11.77 9.10 -1.40
CA GLY A 101 -12.93 9.13 -0.51
C GLY A 101 -13.94 8.01 -0.78
N LEU A 102 -14.18 7.66 -2.04
CA LEU A 102 -15.04 6.53 -2.39
C LEU A 102 -14.38 5.19 -2.07
N LEU A 103 -13.08 5.07 -2.34
CA LEU A 103 -12.36 3.82 -2.14
C LEU A 103 -12.06 3.52 -0.66
N VAL A 104 -11.93 4.53 0.20
CA VAL A 104 -11.86 4.27 1.65
C VAL A 104 -13.18 3.70 2.18
N LEU A 105 -14.33 4.14 1.64
CA LEU A 105 -15.63 3.55 1.97
C LEU A 105 -15.70 2.10 1.49
N ALA A 106 -15.22 1.82 0.27
CA ALA A 106 -15.11 0.45 -0.23
C ALA A 106 -14.16 -0.40 0.64
N GLN A 107 -13.09 0.19 1.19
CA GLN A 107 -12.17 -0.51 2.11
C GLN A 107 -12.85 -0.93 3.41
N VAL A 108 -13.79 -0.13 3.93
CA VAL A 108 -14.60 -0.48 5.12
C VAL A 108 -15.49 -1.69 4.83
N VAL A 109 -16.06 -1.78 3.63
CA VAL A 109 -16.92 -2.91 3.20
C VAL A 109 -16.07 -4.15 2.91
N PHE A 110 -14.90 -3.99 2.30
CA PHE A 110 -14.00 -5.07 1.89
C PHE A 110 -12.64 -4.99 2.60
N PRO A 111 -12.58 -5.19 3.93
CA PRO A 111 -11.37 -4.91 4.74
C PRO A 111 -10.19 -5.84 4.47
N ALA A 112 -10.42 -6.97 3.80
CA ALA A 112 -9.37 -7.90 3.39
C ALA A 112 -8.83 -7.63 1.97
N SER A 113 -9.55 -6.84 1.16
CA SER A 113 -9.14 -6.58 -0.21
C SER A 113 -8.06 -5.50 -0.26
N PRO A 114 -6.94 -5.71 -0.98
CA PRO A 114 -5.95 -4.66 -1.22
C PRO A 114 -6.37 -3.71 -2.35
N LEU A 115 -7.40 -4.05 -3.14
CA LEU A 115 -7.79 -3.30 -4.33
C LEU A 115 -8.19 -1.85 -4.03
N PRO A 116 -8.99 -1.54 -3.00
CA PRO A 116 -9.37 -0.15 -2.73
C PRO A 116 -8.16 0.73 -2.40
N TRP A 117 -7.19 0.21 -1.64
CA TRP A 117 -5.93 0.89 -1.35
C TRP A 117 -5.12 1.16 -2.62
N LEU A 118 -4.88 0.13 -3.44
CA LEU A 118 -4.09 0.25 -4.67
C LEU A 118 -4.72 1.23 -5.67
N ALA A 119 -6.04 1.14 -5.84
CA ALA A 119 -6.79 2.03 -6.71
C ALA A 119 -6.78 3.48 -6.19
N ALA A 120 -6.86 3.69 -4.87
CA ALA A 120 -6.83 5.02 -4.28
C ALA A 120 -5.44 5.65 -4.42
N ALA A 121 -4.38 4.87 -4.18
CA ALA A 121 -3.00 5.28 -4.38
C ALA A 121 -2.75 5.67 -5.84
N ALA A 122 -3.22 4.87 -6.80
CA ALA A 122 -3.09 5.16 -8.23
C ALA A 122 -3.88 6.40 -8.66
N GLY A 123 -5.11 6.59 -8.16
CA GLY A 123 -5.90 7.79 -8.44
C GLY A 123 -5.22 9.06 -7.92
N LEU A 124 -4.71 9.05 -6.68
CA LEU A 124 -3.94 10.16 -6.13
C LEU A 124 -2.59 10.36 -6.84
N ALA A 125 -1.95 9.28 -7.28
CA ALA A 125 -0.73 9.34 -8.08
C ALA A 125 -0.98 10.03 -9.43
N ALA A 126 -2.12 9.77 -10.08
CA ALA A 126 -2.50 10.44 -11.32
C ALA A 126 -2.77 11.94 -11.13
N ALA A 127 -3.53 12.32 -10.10
CA ALA A 127 -3.74 13.73 -9.77
C ALA A 127 -2.43 14.47 -9.48
N ASN A 128 -1.50 13.81 -8.76
CA ASN A 128 -0.19 14.38 -8.47
C ASN A 128 0.70 14.46 -9.71
N ALA A 129 0.71 13.41 -10.54
CA ALA A 129 1.44 13.36 -11.80
C ALA A 129 1.01 14.49 -12.73
N ASP A 130 -0.30 14.69 -12.90
CA ASP A 130 -0.84 15.75 -13.73
C ASP A 130 -0.44 17.14 -13.22
N THR A 131 -0.57 17.36 -11.91
CA THR A 131 -0.13 18.62 -11.31
C THR A 131 1.37 18.86 -11.52
N TRP A 132 2.20 17.83 -11.37
CA TRP A 132 3.65 17.97 -11.57
C TRP A 132 3.99 18.22 -13.04
N ALA A 133 3.34 17.52 -13.97
CA ALA A 133 3.50 17.75 -15.41
C ALA A 133 3.10 19.17 -15.81
N THR A 134 2.00 19.70 -15.29
CA THR A 134 1.52 21.05 -15.62
C THR A 134 2.34 22.15 -14.94
N GLU A 135 2.79 21.96 -13.69
CA GLU A 135 3.57 22.96 -12.97
C GLU A 135 5.04 23.00 -13.40
N LEU A 136 5.68 21.84 -13.62
CA LEU A 136 7.07 21.76 -14.07
C LEU A 136 7.17 21.83 -15.59
N GLY A 137 6.23 21.26 -16.33
CA GLY A 137 6.28 21.21 -17.80
C GLY A 137 6.36 22.59 -18.47
N VAL A 138 5.85 23.65 -17.83
CA VAL A 138 5.99 25.04 -18.31
C VAL A 138 7.47 25.47 -18.41
N LEU A 139 8.33 24.88 -17.58
CA LEU A 139 9.78 25.13 -17.57
C LEU A 139 10.53 24.41 -18.70
N SER A 140 9.85 23.55 -19.48
CA SER A 140 10.46 22.86 -20.62
C SER A 140 11.09 23.86 -21.59
N PRO A 141 12.34 23.62 -22.05
CA PRO A 141 12.96 24.43 -23.09
C PRO A 141 12.32 24.20 -24.46
N HIS A 142 11.63 23.07 -24.65
CA HIS A 142 10.95 22.72 -25.90
C HIS A 142 9.46 23.03 -25.83
N LEU A 143 8.91 23.46 -26.98
CA LEU A 143 7.47 23.60 -27.16
C LEU A 143 6.76 22.24 -27.03
N PRO A 144 5.59 22.21 -26.37
CA PRO A 144 4.78 21.00 -26.29
C PRO A 144 4.31 20.54 -27.66
N ARG A 145 4.07 19.23 -27.75
CA ARG A 145 3.43 18.59 -28.90
C ARG A 145 2.07 18.06 -28.48
N LEU A 146 1.06 18.24 -29.32
CA LEU A 146 -0.27 17.68 -29.07
C LEU A 146 -0.18 16.15 -29.03
N ILE A 147 -0.67 15.52 -27.96
CA ILE A 147 -0.56 14.06 -27.75
C ILE A 147 -1.18 13.23 -28.88
N THR A 148 -2.16 13.77 -29.60
CA THR A 148 -2.86 13.08 -30.69
C THR A 148 -2.17 13.17 -32.04
N THR A 149 -1.52 14.31 -32.36
CA THR A 149 -0.99 14.59 -33.72
C THR A 149 0.51 14.82 -33.76
N GLY A 150 1.17 15.02 -32.62
CA GLY A 150 2.57 15.39 -32.54
C GLY A 150 2.90 16.81 -33.02
N LYS A 151 1.90 17.60 -33.45
CA LYS A 151 2.07 18.99 -33.89
C LYS A 151 2.51 19.86 -32.71
N LEU A 152 3.43 20.79 -32.98
CA LEU A 152 3.86 21.77 -31.99
C LEU A 152 2.70 22.70 -31.64
N VAL A 153 2.51 22.92 -30.34
CA VAL A 153 1.48 23.81 -29.80
C VAL A 153 2.10 24.76 -28.78
N GLU A 154 1.36 25.81 -28.44
CA GLU A 154 1.81 26.78 -27.45
C GLU A 154 1.86 26.15 -26.05
N LYS A 155 2.70 26.72 -25.18
CA LYS A 155 2.72 26.32 -23.77
C LYS A 155 1.35 26.58 -23.13
N GLY A 156 0.87 25.60 -22.37
CA GLY A 156 -0.44 25.65 -21.72
C GLY A 156 -1.62 25.25 -22.61
N THR A 157 -1.40 24.80 -23.86
CA THR A 157 -2.46 24.18 -24.66
C THR A 157 -2.88 22.84 -24.05
N SER A 158 -4.18 22.65 -23.84
CA SER A 158 -4.74 21.38 -23.35
C SER A 158 -4.36 20.21 -24.28
N GLY A 159 -3.86 19.14 -23.68
CA GLY A 159 -3.30 17.97 -24.38
C GLY A 159 -1.92 18.15 -25.01
N GLY A 160 -1.24 19.27 -24.73
CA GLY A 160 0.16 19.48 -25.09
C GLY A 160 1.12 18.81 -24.10
N ILE A 161 1.95 17.87 -24.56
CA ILE A 161 2.93 17.17 -23.75
C ILE A 161 4.36 17.48 -24.17
N THR A 162 5.30 17.39 -23.22
CA THR A 162 6.76 17.48 -23.45
C THR A 162 7.46 16.31 -22.76
N PRO A 163 8.63 15.85 -23.24
CA PRO A 163 9.40 14.83 -22.53
C PRO A 163 9.71 15.24 -21.07
N PHE A 164 10.03 16.52 -20.85
CA PHE A 164 10.26 17.05 -19.51
C PHE A 164 9.01 16.98 -18.62
N GLY A 165 7.84 17.38 -19.16
CA GLY A 165 6.56 17.27 -18.46
C GLY A 165 6.17 15.81 -18.16
N THR A 166 6.43 14.89 -19.09
CA THR A 166 6.17 13.45 -18.88
C THR A 166 7.08 12.86 -17.79
N LEU A 167 8.36 13.26 -17.74
CA LEU A 167 9.26 12.88 -16.63
C LEU A 167 8.81 13.48 -15.29
N ALA A 168 8.30 14.71 -15.29
CA ALA A 168 7.71 15.32 -14.11
C ALA A 168 6.45 14.57 -13.65
N ALA A 169 5.57 14.15 -14.57
CA ALA A 169 4.45 13.28 -14.25
C ALA A 169 4.90 11.95 -13.64
N LEU A 170 5.89 11.28 -14.25
CA LEU A 170 6.45 10.04 -13.71
C LEU A 170 6.99 10.24 -12.29
N GLY A 171 7.72 11.32 -12.03
CA GLY A 171 8.22 11.66 -10.70
C GLY A 171 7.10 11.94 -9.69
N GLY A 172 6.04 12.66 -10.10
CA GLY A 172 4.87 12.93 -9.28
C GLY A 172 4.09 11.66 -8.92
N ALA A 173 3.92 10.74 -9.87
CA ALA A 173 3.31 9.43 -9.62
C ALA A 173 4.17 8.57 -8.69
N ALA A 174 5.49 8.51 -8.96
CA ALA A 174 6.45 7.75 -8.18
C ALA A 174 6.55 8.23 -6.72
N PHE A 175 6.40 9.54 -6.48
CA PHE A 175 6.35 10.09 -5.13
C PHE A 175 5.17 9.53 -4.33
N ILE A 176 3.97 9.48 -4.91
CA ILE A 176 2.79 8.89 -4.25
C ILE A 176 2.95 7.38 -4.10
N ALA A 177 3.50 6.69 -5.11
CA ALA A 177 3.81 5.27 -5.04
C ALA A 177 4.79 4.95 -3.89
N LEU A 178 5.82 5.79 -3.70
CA LEU A 178 6.76 5.67 -2.59
C LEU A 178 6.05 5.78 -1.23
N LEU A 179 5.17 6.77 -1.07
CA LEU A 179 4.38 6.88 0.16
C LEU A 179 3.47 5.66 0.37
N ALA A 180 2.90 5.11 -0.69
CA ALA A 180 2.03 3.94 -0.63
C ALA A 180 2.77 2.67 -0.18
N VAL A 181 4.05 2.52 -0.52
CA VAL A 181 4.88 1.38 -0.08
C VAL A 181 5.54 1.58 1.27
N LEU A 182 5.82 2.83 1.67
CA LEU A 182 6.39 3.14 3.00
C LEU A 182 5.34 3.12 4.11
N PHE A 183 4.10 3.48 3.78
CA PHE A 183 2.98 3.53 4.73
C PHE A 183 1.80 2.69 4.26
N PRO A 184 1.97 1.37 3.99
CA PRO A 184 0.86 0.51 3.61
C PRO A 184 -0.07 0.29 4.83
N PRO A 185 -1.38 0.08 4.62
CA PRO A 185 -2.24 -0.47 5.65
C PRO A 185 -1.68 -1.81 6.13
N ALA A 186 -1.71 -2.07 7.44
CA ALA A 186 -1.08 -3.23 8.07
C ALA A 186 -1.49 -4.62 7.52
N ARG A 187 -2.54 -4.67 6.68
CA ARG A 187 -3.09 -5.88 6.07
C ARG A 187 -2.70 -6.08 4.60
N VAL A 188 -2.01 -5.12 3.98
CA VAL A 188 -1.59 -5.21 2.57
C VAL A 188 -0.13 -5.67 2.53
N MET A 189 0.08 -6.99 2.43
CA MET A 189 1.40 -7.59 2.21
C MET A 189 1.57 -7.90 0.73
N LEU A 190 1.91 -6.89 -0.07
CA LEU A 190 2.21 -7.05 -1.49
C LEU A 190 3.69 -6.76 -1.77
N PRO A 191 4.29 -7.37 -2.81
CA PRO A 191 5.67 -7.09 -3.17
C PRO A 191 5.88 -5.60 -3.43
N VAL A 192 6.82 -4.98 -2.70
CA VAL A 192 7.08 -3.53 -2.73
C VAL A 192 7.32 -3.03 -4.16
N VAL A 193 8.12 -3.76 -4.94
CA VAL A 193 8.42 -3.42 -6.34
C VAL A 193 7.17 -3.45 -7.21
N ALA A 194 6.27 -4.43 -7.00
CA ALA A 194 5.03 -4.55 -7.75
C ALA A 194 4.07 -3.40 -7.43
N VAL A 195 3.90 -3.06 -6.15
CA VAL A 195 3.04 -1.93 -5.74
C VAL A 195 3.60 -0.61 -6.26
N PHE A 196 4.91 -0.39 -6.11
CA PHE A 196 5.56 0.82 -6.59
C PHE A 196 5.41 0.98 -8.10
N GLY A 197 5.70 -0.07 -8.87
CA GLY A 197 5.56 -0.08 -10.32
C GLY A 197 4.11 0.12 -10.77
N LEU A 198 3.17 -0.61 -10.17
CA LEU A 198 1.75 -0.52 -10.48
C LEU A 198 1.22 0.90 -10.27
N VAL A 199 1.40 1.47 -9.07
CA VAL A 199 0.89 2.81 -8.73
C VAL A 199 1.55 3.88 -9.60
N THR A 200 2.86 3.77 -9.85
CA THR A 200 3.60 4.72 -10.70
C THR A 200 3.10 4.70 -12.14
N LEU A 201 2.97 3.52 -12.74
CA LEU A 201 2.56 3.37 -14.14
C LEU A 201 1.07 3.71 -14.33
N SER A 202 0.20 3.31 -13.40
CA SER A 202 -1.20 3.71 -13.43
C SER A 202 -1.38 5.22 -13.24
N GLY A 203 -0.59 5.85 -12.36
CA GLY A 203 -0.58 7.29 -12.17
C GLY A 203 -0.16 8.05 -13.45
N LEU A 204 0.93 7.61 -14.10
CA LEU A 204 1.37 8.15 -15.37
C LEU A 204 0.30 7.97 -16.46
N LEU A 205 -0.31 6.79 -16.55
CA LEU A 205 -1.38 6.51 -17.51
C LEU A 205 -2.56 7.46 -17.32
N GLY A 206 -3.00 7.71 -16.09
CA GLY A 206 -4.07 8.66 -15.78
C GLY A 206 -3.77 10.07 -16.29
N SER A 207 -2.56 10.59 -16.06
CA SER A 207 -2.14 11.91 -16.56
C SER A 207 -2.03 11.97 -18.09
N LEU A 208 -1.68 10.86 -18.75
CA LEU A 208 -1.70 10.79 -20.22
C LEU A 208 -3.14 10.76 -20.77
N ILE A 209 -4.08 10.11 -20.05
CA ILE A 209 -5.50 10.14 -20.38
C ILE A 209 -6.07 11.54 -20.20
N ASP A 210 -5.65 12.29 -19.18
CA ASP A 210 -5.97 13.72 -19.02
C ASP A 210 -5.60 14.49 -20.29
N SER A 211 -4.33 14.40 -20.69
CA SER A 211 -3.82 15.05 -21.90
C SER A 211 -4.58 14.62 -23.17
N LEU A 212 -4.94 13.34 -23.27
CA LEU A 212 -5.70 12.82 -24.42
C LEU A 212 -7.12 13.40 -24.48
N LEU A 213 -7.82 13.41 -23.35
CA LEU A 213 -9.16 14.00 -23.24
C LEU A 213 -9.11 15.51 -23.46
N GLY A 214 -8.09 16.19 -22.95
CA GLY A 214 -7.82 17.60 -23.21
C GLY A 214 -7.66 17.93 -24.69
N ALA A 215 -6.95 17.08 -25.43
CA ALA A 215 -6.77 17.26 -26.87
C ALA A 215 -8.03 16.96 -27.71
N THR A 216 -8.96 16.13 -27.21
CA THR A 216 -10.03 15.51 -28.03
C THR A 216 -11.44 15.88 -27.60
N ALA A 217 -11.77 15.78 -26.32
CA ALA A 217 -13.14 15.79 -25.81
C ALA A 217 -13.43 16.97 -24.87
N GLN A 218 -12.42 17.55 -24.23
CA GLN A 218 -12.59 18.66 -23.29
C GLN A 218 -13.22 19.89 -23.97
N ALA A 219 -14.17 20.52 -23.28
CA ALA A 219 -14.77 21.77 -23.71
C ALA A 219 -13.71 22.88 -23.80
N ILE A 220 -13.45 23.34 -25.02
CA ILE A 220 -12.60 24.49 -25.31
C ILE A 220 -13.45 25.57 -25.97
N TYR A 221 -13.20 26.81 -25.57
CA TYR A 221 -13.89 28.00 -26.04
C TYR A 221 -12.88 28.96 -26.69
N THR A 222 -13.39 29.94 -27.42
CA THR A 222 -12.59 31.04 -27.96
C THR A 222 -13.13 32.37 -27.46
N CYS A 223 -12.23 33.31 -27.18
CA CYS A 223 -12.59 34.70 -26.90
C CYS A 223 -12.52 35.51 -28.21
N PRO A 224 -13.65 36.05 -28.72
CA PRO A 224 -13.64 36.79 -29.97
C PRO A 224 -12.84 38.11 -29.89
N GLN A 225 -12.76 38.73 -28.71
CA GLN A 225 -12.02 39.97 -28.50
C GLN A 225 -10.50 39.75 -28.42
N CYS A 226 -10.07 38.68 -27.74
CA CYS A 226 -8.64 38.38 -27.57
C CYS A 226 -8.07 37.48 -28.68
N ALA A 227 -8.94 36.89 -29.51
CA ALA A 227 -8.57 35.88 -30.51
C ALA A 227 -7.74 34.72 -29.92
N LYS A 228 -8.08 34.29 -28.69
CA LYS A 228 -7.36 33.23 -27.94
C LYS A 228 -8.30 32.09 -27.57
N GLU A 229 -7.80 30.85 -27.67
CA GLU A 229 -8.43 29.67 -27.07
C GLU A 229 -8.37 29.75 -25.54
N THR A 230 -9.42 29.27 -24.88
CA THR A 230 -9.56 29.30 -23.43
C THR A 230 -10.49 28.20 -22.93
N GLU A 231 -10.23 27.74 -21.72
CA GLU A 231 -11.11 26.84 -20.98
C GLU A 231 -12.12 27.60 -20.09
N ARG A 232 -12.01 28.95 -20.04
CA ARG A 232 -12.93 29.81 -19.26
C ARG A 232 -14.28 29.89 -19.94
N HIS A 233 -15.33 29.70 -19.15
CA HIS A 233 -16.71 29.90 -19.56
C HIS A 233 -17.54 30.31 -18.33
N PRO A 234 -18.51 31.24 -18.45
CA PRO A 234 -18.98 31.89 -19.68
C PRO A 234 -18.17 33.10 -20.14
N LEU A 235 -17.29 33.64 -19.30
CA LEU A 235 -16.53 34.87 -19.59
C LEU A 235 -15.03 34.61 -19.65
N HIS A 236 -14.35 35.25 -20.61
CA HIS A 236 -12.90 35.30 -20.66
C HIS A 236 -12.34 36.27 -19.61
N SER A 237 -11.02 36.24 -19.36
CA SER A 237 -10.33 37.12 -18.41
C SER A 237 -10.49 38.62 -18.75
N CYS A 238 -10.72 38.96 -20.01
CA CYS A 238 -11.01 40.33 -20.46
C CYS A 238 -12.48 40.76 -20.27
N GLY A 239 -13.35 39.89 -19.74
CA GLY A 239 -14.77 40.14 -19.53
C GLY A 239 -15.69 39.80 -20.70
N THR A 240 -15.13 39.44 -21.87
CA THR A 240 -15.93 39.09 -23.06
C THR A 240 -16.55 37.69 -22.94
N PRO A 241 -17.82 37.49 -23.33
CA PRO A 241 -18.40 36.16 -23.45
C PRO A 241 -17.63 35.26 -24.41
N THR A 242 -17.34 34.04 -23.97
CA THR A 242 -16.63 33.04 -24.76
C THR A 242 -17.57 32.22 -25.62
N VAL A 243 -17.14 31.87 -26.83
CA VAL A 243 -17.92 31.07 -27.78
C VAL A 243 -17.37 29.63 -27.81
N PRO A 244 -18.22 28.58 -27.81
CA PRO A 244 -17.75 27.20 -27.92
C PRO A 244 -16.92 26.99 -29.19
N LEU A 245 -15.73 26.40 -29.05
CA LEU A 245 -14.86 26.08 -30.17
C LEU A 245 -14.88 24.57 -30.48
N ARG A 246 -14.69 23.71 -29.47
CA ARG A 246 -14.69 22.25 -29.62
C ARG A 246 -14.94 21.53 -28.29
N GLY A 247 -15.15 20.21 -28.37
CA GLY A 247 -15.35 19.34 -27.21
C GLY A 247 -16.80 19.30 -26.71
N TRP A 248 -17.02 18.45 -25.71
CA TRP A 248 -18.33 18.26 -25.09
C TRP A 248 -18.56 19.30 -24.00
N ARG A 249 -19.60 20.13 -24.14
CA ARG A 249 -19.88 21.27 -23.24
C ARG A 249 -19.96 20.93 -21.75
N TRP A 250 -20.28 19.68 -21.40
CA TRP A 250 -20.34 19.22 -20.01
C TRP A 250 -18.97 18.76 -19.46
N LEU A 251 -18.01 18.44 -20.33
CA LEU A 251 -16.68 17.95 -19.96
C LEU A 251 -15.70 19.11 -19.86
N ASN A 252 -15.72 19.79 -18.73
CA ASN A 252 -14.73 20.82 -18.40
C ASN A 252 -13.45 20.20 -17.77
N ASN A 253 -12.48 21.04 -17.42
CA ASN A 253 -11.21 20.62 -16.80
C ASN A 253 -11.40 19.78 -15.53
N ASP A 254 -12.40 20.08 -14.69
CA ASP A 254 -12.66 19.28 -13.48
C ASP A 254 -13.18 17.88 -13.85
N GLY A 255 -13.97 17.76 -14.90
CA GLY A 255 -14.41 16.47 -15.45
C GLY A 255 -13.26 15.67 -16.07
N VAL A 256 -12.31 16.34 -16.74
CA VAL A 256 -11.10 15.69 -17.26
C VAL A 256 -10.22 15.18 -16.10
N ASN A 257 -9.99 15.98 -15.06
CA ASN A 257 -9.29 15.56 -13.85
C ASN A 257 -9.97 14.36 -13.16
N ALA A 258 -11.30 14.33 -13.12
CA ALA A 258 -12.04 13.19 -12.58
C ALA A 258 -11.81 11.92 -13.43
N ALA A 259 -11.81 12.04 -14.76
CA ALA A 259 -11.49 10.93 -15.66
C ALA A 259 -10.03 10.47 -15.52
N CYS A 260 -9.09 11.39 -15.30
CA CYS A 260 -7.69 11.12 -15.00
C CYS A 260 -7.54 10.24 -13.75
N THR A 261 -8.14 10.62 -12.64
CA THR A 261 -8.05 9.86 -11.38
C THR A 261 -8.82 8.54 -11.43
N LEU A 262 -10.00 8.51 -12.06
CA LEU A 262 -10.80 7.30 -12.25
C LEU A 262 -10.12 6.27 -13.15
N SER A 263 -9.51 6.71 -14.26
CA SER A 263 -8.83 5.82 -15.19
C SER A 263 -7.58 5.18 -14.56
N ALA A 264 -6.81 5.93 -13.78
CA ALA A 264 -5.68 5.38 -13.02
C ALA A 264 -6.13 4.38 -11.94
N ALA A 265 -7.17 4.73 -11.18
CA ALA A 265 -7.74 3.84 -10.17
C ALA A 265 -8.26 2.54 -10.80
N GLY A 266 -8.97 2.64 -11.94
CA GLY A 266 -9.48 1.49 -12.69
C GLY A 266 -8.36 0.63 -13.28
N ALA A 267 -7.33 1.25 -13.87
CA ALA A 267 -6.17 0.54 -14.41
C ALA A 267 -5.42 -0.22 -13.31
N ALA A 268 -5.21 0.41 -12.15
CA ALA A 268 -4.57 -0.23 -11.02
C ALA A 268 -5.42 -1.37 -10.44
N ALA A 269 -6.74 -1.18 -10.31
CA ALA A 269 -7.65 -2.22 -9.85
C ALA A 269 -7.69 -3.41 -10.81
N LEU A 270 -7.73 -3.17 -12.12
CA LEU A 270 -7.75 -4.22 -13.14
C LEU A 270 -6.42 -4.97 -13.17
N ALA A 271 -5.29 -4.26 -13.26
CA ALA A 271 -3.98 -4.89 -13.25
C ALA A 271 -3.74 -5.63 -11.93
N ALA A 272 -4.11 -5.06 -10.79
CA ALA A 272 -4.09 -5.79 -9.53
C ALA A 272 -4.99 -7.03 -9.60
N ALA A 273 -6.24 -6.96 -10.04
CA ALA A 273 -7.11 -8.13 -10.13
C ALA A 273 -6.56 -9.24 -11.05
N LEU A 274 -5.89 -8.88 -12.15
CA LEU A 274 -5.28 -9.83 -13.09
C LEU A 274 -3.95 -10.41 -12.58
N PHE A 275 -3.15 -9.60 -11.90
CA PHE A 275 -1.80 -9.98 -11.46
C PHE A 275 -1.74 -10.39 -9.99
N LEU A 276 -2.70 -10.06 -9.12
CA LEU A 276 -2.74 -10.52 -7.73
C LEU A 276 -2.74 -12.05 -7.65
N PRO A 277 -3.53 -12.79 -8.46
CA PRO A 277 -3.48 -14.24 -8.49
C PRO A 277 -2.09 -14.75 -8.90
N VAL A 278 -1.35 -14.02 -9.74
CA VAL A 278 0.00 -14.38 -10.22
C VAL A 278 1.11 -13.94 -9.23
N MET A 279 0.89 -12.85 -8.49
CA MET A 279 1.81 -12.28 -7.49
C MET A 279 1.66 -12.96 -6.12
N LEU A 280 0.46 -13.46 -5.82
CA LEU A 280 0.14 -14.33 -4.68
C LEU A 280 0.24 -15.81 -5.06
N SER A 281 0.35 -16.13 -6.36
CA SER A 281 0.90 -17.43 -6.76
C SER A 281 2.35 -17.44 -6.27
N PRO A 282 2.81 -18.54 -5.65
CA PRO A 282 4.21 -18.67 -5.30
C PRO A 282 5.03 -18.48 -6.58
N VAL A 283 5.82 -17.40 -6.61
CA VAL A 283 6.74 -17.10 -7.69
C VAL A 283 7.71 -18.28 -7.79
N ASP A 284 7.66 -18.95 -8.93
CA ASP A 284 8.53 -20.03 -9.39
C ASP A 284 8.54 -21.33 -8.59
N SER A 285 7.58 -22.18 -8.95
CA SER A 285 7.89 -23.56 -9.30
C SER A 285 8.94 -23.61 -10.42
N PHE A 286 10.23 -23.56 -10.09
CA PHE A 286 11.32 -24.23 -10.82
C PHE A 286 12.54 -24.45 -9.91
N ARG A 287 12.46 -25.51 -9.12
CA ARG A 287 13.31 -26.69 -9.34
C ARG A 287 12.45 -27.91 -9.03
N GLU A 288 12.08 -28.65 -10.07
CA GLU A 288 11.56 -30.01 -9.91
C GLU A 288 12.55 -30.84 -9.10
N GLY A 289 12.01 -31.53 -8.10
CA GLY A 289 12.76 -32.45 -7.24
C GLY A 289 12.65 -32.12 -5.75
N GLY A 290 11.45 -31.93 -5.21
CA GLY A 290 11.28 -31.81 -3.76
C GLY A 290 9.82 -31.93 -3.33
N SER A 291 9.49 -33.06 -2.71
CA SER A 291 8.28 -33.24 -1.90
C SER A 291 7.91 -31.96 -1.13
N LEU A 292 6.63 -31.56 -1.14
CA LEU A 292 6.10 -30.55 -0.21
C LEU A 292 6.58 -30.89 1.20
N MET A 293 7.32 -30.00 1.85
CA MET A 293 7.76 -30.22 3.22
C MET A 293 6.53 -30.34 4.13
N LYS A 294 6.51 -31.33 5.01
CA LYS A 294 5.40 -31.60 5.94
C LYS A 294 5.94 -31.73 7.34
N ILE A 295 5.17 -31.26 8.32
CA ILE A 295 5.37 -31.51 9.74
C ILE A 295 4.09 -32.11 10.32
N HIS A 296 4.22 -33.13 11.15
CA HIS A 296 3.11 -33.76 11.87
C HIS A 296 3.58 -34.22 13.25
N SER A 297 2.61 -34.54 14.11
CA SER A 297 2.81 -35.10 15.44
C SER A 297 1.93 -36.34 15.57
N PRO A 298 2.42 -37.47 16.08
CA PRO A 298 1.57 -38.62 16.39
C PRO A 298 0.64 -38.34 17.59
N GLU A 299 0.88 -37.29 18.37
CA GLU A 299 0.10 -36.94 19.56
C GLU A 299 -1.17 -36.14 19.22
N PHE A 300 -1.18 -35.37 18.12
CA PHE A 300 -2.35 -34.63 17.67
C PHE A 300 -2.29 -34.29 16.17
N SER A 301 -3.47 -34.24 15.55
CA SER A 301 -3.62 -33.79 14.16
C SER A 301 -3.70 -32.27 14.04
N ASP A 302 -3.48 -31.74 12.84
CA ASP A 302 -3.63 -30.31 12.57
C ASP A 302 -5.06 -29.82 12.88
N GLY A 303 -5.15 -28.73 13.63
CA GLY A 303 -6.40 -28.15 14.15
C GLY A 303 -7.01 -28.90 15.33
N ALA A 304 -6.43 -30.01 15.79
CA ALA A 304 -6.93 -30.77 16.93
C ALA A 304 -6.44 -30.18 18.27
N ASN A 305 -7.07 -30.60 19.38
CA ASN A 305 -6.63 -30.21 20.71
C ASN A 305 -5.30 -30.87 21.06
N ILE A 306 -4.37 -30.07 21.59
CA ILE A 306 -3.11 -30.55 22.17
C ILE A 306 -3.43 -31.30 23.47
N PRO A 307 -2.97 -32.55 23.64
CA PRO A 307 -3.18 -33.30 24.88
C PRO A 307 -2.62 -32.56 26.10
N THR A 308 -3.36 -32.57 27.21
CA THR A 308 -3.00 -31.89 28.47
C THR A 308 -1.57 -32.19 28.94
N ARG A 309 -1.04 -33.38 28.66
CA ARG A 309 0.34 -33.77 28.94
C ARG A 309 1.37 -32.72 28.46
N PHE A 310 1.14 -32.10 27.31
CA PHE A 310 2.06 -31.14 26.68
C PHE A 310 1.79 -29.68 27.10
N THR A 311 0.88 -29.44 28.04
CA THR A 311 0.47 -28.08 28.45
C THR A 311 0.92 -27.77 29.87
N CYS A 312 0.70 -26.53 30.33
CA CYS A 312 1.04 -26.13 31.69
C CYS A 312 0.20 -26.81 32.78
N GLU A 313 -0.90 -27.47 32.41
CA GLU A 313 -1.75 -28.25 33.34
C GLU A 313 -1.37 -29.74 33.38
N GLY A 314 -0.42 -30.17 32.54
CA GLY A 314 0.16 -31.50 32.57
C GLY A 314 1.67 -31.48 32.86
N GLU A 315 2.41 -32.32 32.16
CA GLU A 315 3.86 -32.50 32.36
C GLU A 315 4.69 -31.40 31.68
N ASN A 316 4.06 -30.59 30.82
CA ASN A 316 4.70 -29.47 30.11
C ASN A 316 5.94 -29.90 29.31
N VAL A 317 5.90 -31.10 28.74
CA VAL A 317 6.93 -31.65 27.85
C VAL A 317 6.63 -31.29 26.39
N SER A 318 7.64 -31.20 25.52
CA SER A 318 7.43 -30.96 24.08
C SER A 318 6.81 -32.19 23.41
N PRO A 319 5.83 -32.04 22.51
CA PRO A 319 5.32 -33.18 21.74
C PRO A 319 6.40 -33.73 20.80
N ARG A 320 6.26 -35.00 20.38
CA ARG A 320 7.07 -35.55 19.30
C ARG A 320 6.67 -34.85 18.00
N LEU A 321 7.66 -34.50 17.21
CA LEU A 321 7.48 -33.88 15.90
C LEU A 321 8.19 -34.72 14.88
N GLU A 322 7.56 -34.91 13.74
CA GLU A 322 8.11 -35.61 12.59
C GLU A 322 7.91 -34.76 11.36
N TRP A 323 8.88 -34.81 10.46
CA TRP A 323 8.78 -34.08 9.20
C TRP A 323 9.45 -34.84 8.06
N SER A 324 9.00 -34.50 6.86
CA SER A 324 9.48 -35.08 5.62
C SER A 324 9.49 -34.02 4.52
N GLY A 325 10.19 -34.31 3.42
CA GLY A 325 10.26 -33.37 2.29
C GLY A 325 11.12 -32.15 2.54
N VAL A 326 12.16 -32.26 3.38
CA VAL A 326 13.18 -31.21 3.49
C VAL A 326 13.87 -31.06 2.13
N PRO A 327 13.94 -29.83 1.54
CA PRO A 327 14.62 -29.62 0.28
C PRO A 327 16.08 -30.04 0.32
N ALA A 328 16.58 -30.68 -0.74
CA ALA A 328 17.98 -31.13 -0.82
C ALA A 328 19.00 -29.98 -0.73
N ALA A 329 18.58 -28.75 -1.05
CA ALA A 329 19.40 -27.54 -0.93
C ALA A 329 19.48 -26.99 0.52
N ALA A 330 18.73 -27.55 1.47
CA ALA A 330 18.76 -27.10 2.86
C ALA A 330 20.10 -27.40 3.51
N GLN A 331 20.68 -26.38 4.13
CA GLN A 331 21.91 -26.45 4.92
C GLN A 331 21.61 -26.52 6.42
N SER A 332 20.45 -26.04 6.87
CA SER A 332 19.98 -26.18 8.25
C SER A 332 18.46 -26.10 8.35
N LEU A 333 17.91 -26.51 9.50
CA LEU A 333 16.50 -26.34 9.85
C LEU A 333 16.33 -25.45 11.10
N ALA A 334 15.15 -24.82 11.20
CA ALA A 334 14.71 -24.09 12.37
C ALA A 334 13.24 -24.39 12.69
N LEU A 335 12.87 -24.38 13.97
CA LEU A 335 11.50 -24.56 14.44
C LEU A 335 11.14 -23.42 15.39
N VAL A 336 9.98 -22.78 15.16
CA VAL A 336 9.40 -21.79 16.06
C VAL A 336 7.99 -22.22 16.43
N VAL A 337 7.66 -22.16 17.72
CA VAL A 337 6.29 -22.39 18.21
C VAL A 337 5.73 -21.08 18.72
N SER A 338 4.59 -20.66 18.18
CA SER A 338 3.97 -19.37 18.50
C SER A 338 2.48 -19.47 18.79
N ASP A 339 2.00 -18.69 19.75
CA ASP A 339 0.59 -18.45 20.06
C ASP A 339 0.20 -17.01 19.63
N PRO A 340 -0.45 -16.82 18.47
CA PRO A 340 -0.90 -15.50 18.03
C PRO A 340 -2.12 -14.97 18.80
N ASP A 341 -2.77 -15.80 19.62
CA ASP A 341 -4.02 -15.47 20.32
C ASP A 341 -3.78 -14.99 21.76
N ALA A 342 -2.53 -14.97 22.24
CA ALA A 342 -2.17 -14.47 23.56
C ALA A 342 -2.57 -12.98 23.76
N PRO A 343 -3.03 -12.57 24.98
CA PRO A 343 -3.59 -11.23 25.21
C PRO A 343 -2.64 -10.05 24.94
N GLY A 344 -1.32 -10.28 24.94
CA GLY A 344 -0.28 -9.29 24.68
C GLY A 344 0.23 -9.25 23.23
N GLY A 345 -0.41 -9.99 22.31
CA GLY A 345 0.13 -10.27 20.98
C GLY A 345 0.82 -11.64 20.93
N THR A 346 1.48 -11.95 19.82
CA THR A 346 2.09 -13.26 19.60
C THR A 346 3.08 -13.63 20.71
N PHE A 347 2.87 -14.79 21.34
CA PHE A 347 3.71 -15.34 22.38
C PHE A 347 4.53 -16.52 21.85
N ILE A 348 5.84 -16.52 22.09
CA ILE A 348 6.77 -17.54 21.60
C ILE A 348 6.98 -18.60 22.67
N HIS A 349 6.60 -19.83 22.33
CA HIS A 349 6.64 -21.00 23.19
C HIS A 349 7.92 -21.81 23.05
N TRP A 350 8.53 -21.84 21.86
CA TRP A 350 9.75 -22.59 21.60
C TRP A 350 10.51 -22.05 20.40
N VAL A 351 11.85 -22.09 20.47
CA VAL A 351 12.76 -21.64 19.43
C VAL A 351 13.90 -22.65 19.31
N LEU A 352 14.09 -23.18 18.10
CA LEU A 352 15.14 -24.12 17.73
C LEU A 352 15.74 -23.69 16.39
N TYR A 353 17.06 -23.79 16.25
CA TYR A 353 17.78 -23.43 15.03
C TYR A 353 19.08 -24.22 14.94
N ASN A 354 19.81 -24.09 13.82
CA ASN A 354 21.02 -24.86 13.52
C ASN A 354 20.81 -26.38 13.51
N LEU A 355 19.57 -26.85 13.34
CA LEU A 355 19.29 -28.29 13.24
C LEU A 355 19.89 -28.82 11.92
N PRO A 356 20.55 -29.99 11.92
CA PRO A 356 21.04 -30.60 10.70
C PRO A 356 19.90 -30.82 9.68
N PRO A 357 20.14 -30.60 8.38
CA PRO A 357 19.09 -30.74 7.36
C PRO A 357 18.64 -32.20 7.17
N GLN A 358 19.43 -33.17 7.63
CA GLN A 358 19.07 -34.60 7.62
C GLN A 358 18.19 -35.02 8.81
N THR A 359 17.99 -34.15 9.80
CA THR A 359 17.07 -34.43 10.91
C THR A 359 15.66 -34.58 10.35
N THR A 360 14.91 -35.61 10.78
CA THR A 360 13.55 -35.92 10.32
C THR A 360 12.48 -35.74 11.40
N GLY A 361 12.86 -35.25 12.58
CA GLY A 361 11.95 -35.10 13.71
C GLY A 361 12.65 -34.72 15.00
N LEU A 362 11.86 -34.48 16.04
CA LEU A 362 12.27 -34.32 17.43
C LEU A 362 11.51 -35.31 18.30
N PRO A 363 12.19 -36.00 19.24
CA PRO A 363 11.50 -36.83 20.21
C PRO A 363 10.63 -35.99 21.15
N GLU A 364 9.68 -36.65 21.80
CA GLU A 364 8.95 -36.07 22.94
C GLU A 364 9.94 -35.65 24.05
N GLY A 365 9.65 -34.56 24.75
CA GLY A 365 10.37 -34.17 25.96
C GLY A 365 11.81 -33.71 25.71
N MET A 366 12.03 -32.92 24.66
CA MET A 366 13.34 -32.35 24.36
C MET A 366 13.91 -31.59 25.58
N PRO A 367 15.17 -31.84 25.96
CA PRO A 367 15.76 -31.22 27.13
C PRO A 367 15.96 -29.71 26.92
N ALA A 368 15.80 -28.93 27.99
CA ALA A 368 16.02 -27.48 27.99
C ALA A 368 17.52 -27.13 28.07
N THR A 369 18.32 -27.59 27.11
CA THR A 369 19.76 -27.27 26.98
C THR A 369 20.01 -26.37 25.77
N GLU A 370 21.05 -25.52 25.84
CA GLU A 370 21.33 -24.53 24.79
C GLU A 370 21.83 -25.20 23.49
N ARG A 371 22.61 -26.28 23.63
CA ARG A 371 23.05 -27.13 22.53
C ARG A 371 22.44 -28.52 22.66
N LEU A 372 22.04 -29.09 21.53
CA LEU A 372 21.48 -30.43 21.44
C LEU A 372 22.56 -31.45 21.07
N SER A 373 22.50 -32.64 21.66
CA SER A 373 23.46 -33.73 21.40
C SER A 373 23.44 -34.22 19.95
N GLY A 374 22.31 -34.09 19.24
CA GLY A 374 22.15 -34.43 17.82
C GLY A 374 22.43 -33.28 16.85
N GLY A 375 23.00 -32.17 17.32
CA GLY A 375 23.12 -30.94 16.55
C GLY A 375 21.89 -30.03 16.69
N GLY A 376 22.11 -28.73 16.55
CA GLY A 376 21.10 -27.70 16.81
C GLY A 376 21.27 -26.96 18.13
N SER A 377 20.57 -25.85 18.23
CA SER A 377 20.62 -24.92 19.34
C SER A 377 19.21 -24.48 19.73
N GLN A 378 18.97 -24.29 21.02
CA GLN A 378 17.72 -23.74 21.54
C GLN A 378 17.86 -22.26 21.83
N GLY A 379 16.84 -21.51 21.40
CA GLY A 379 16.73 -20.09 21.62
C GLY A 379 15.95 -19.74 22.88
N ARG A 380 15.97 -18.45 23.23
CA ARG A 380 15.19 -17.91 24.34
C ARG A 380 13.74 -17.68 23.90
N ASN A 381 12.80 -18.27 24.63
CA ASN A 381 11.36 -18.08 24.43
C ASN A 381 10.83 -16.90 25.30
N ASP A 382 9.55 -16.58 25.18
CA ASP A 382 8.96 -15.42 25.88
C ASP A 382 8.73 -15.66 27.39
N PHE A 383 8.89 -16.91 27.85
CA PHE A 383 9.02 -17.22 29.28
C PHE A 383 10.40 -16.83 29.84
N GLY A 384 11.31 -16.31 29.01
CA GLY A 384 12.65 -15.89 29.40
C GLY A 384 13.63 -17.04 29.62
N ARG A 385 13.30 -18.26 29.17
CA ARG A 385 14.12 -19.48 29.29
C ARG A 385 14.36 -20.13 27.92
N ILE A 386 15.20 -21.17 27.89
CA ILE A 386 15.39 -22.03 26.71
C ILE A 386 14.49 -23.26 26.80
N GLY A 387 14.24 -23.90 25.65
CA GLY A 387 13.39 -25.08 25.57
C GLY A 387 11.90 -24.77 25.40
N TYR A 388 11.10 -25.83 25.39
CA TYR A 388 9.66 -25.76 25.19
C TYR A 388 8.94 -25.23 26.45
N GLY A 389 8.01 -24.30 26.26
CA GLY A 389 6.96 -23.99 27.23
C GLY A 389 5.60 -24.28 26.62
N GLY A 390 4.80 -25.12 27.26
CA GLY A 390 3.52 -25.57 26.73
C GLY A 390 2.40 -24.52 26.80
N PRO A 391 1.26 -24.82 26.15
CA PRO A 391 0.04 -24.03 26.24
C PRO A 391 -0.36 -23.68 27.67
N CYS A 392 -0.69 -22.40 27.90
CA CYS A 392 -1.21 -21.94 29.18
C CYS A 392 -2.12 -20.71 29.02
N PRO A 393 -3.21 -20.81 28.23
CA PRO A 393 -4.05 -19.67 27.94
C PRO A 393 -4.80 -19.21 29.21
N PRO A 394 -5.25 -17.96 29.28
CA PRO A 394 -6.24 -17.57 30.27
C PRO A 394 -7.55 -18.36 30.06
N PRO A 395 -8.37 -18.54 31.11
CA PRO A 395 -9.68 -19.17 30.95
C PRO A 395 -10.51 -18.44 29.89
N GLY A 396 -11.11 -19.17 28.95
CA GLY A 396 -11.87 -18.53 27.88
C GLY A 396 -11.85 -19.29 26.56
N LYS A 397 -11.56 -18.59 25.46
CA LYS A 397 -11.57 -19.19 24.11
C LYS A 397 -10.32 -20.03 23.86
N PRO A 398 -10.37 -21.04 22.97
CA PRO A 398 -9.19 -21.79 22.58
C PRO A 398 -8.17 -20.88 21.89
N HIS A 399 -6.90 -21.05 22.24
CA HIS A 399 -5.75 -20.45 21.56
C HIS A 399 -5.16 -21.44 20.55
N ARG A 400 -4.54 -20.91 19.50
CA ARG A 400 -3.78 -21.68 18.51
C ARG A 400 -2.30 -21.68 18.87
N TYR A 401 -1.68 -22.84 18.75
CA TYR A 401 -0.24 -23.03 18.94
C TYR A 401 0.32 -23.57 17.63
N ILE A 402 1.04 -22.72 16.92
CA ILE A 402 1.52 -22.98 15.57
C ILE A 402 2.98 -23.40 15.65
N PHE A 403 3.27 -24.65 15.29
CA PHE A 403 4.60 -25.22 15.17
C PHE A 403 5.06 -25.03 13.72
N THR A 404 5.95 -24.08 13.46
CA THR A 404 6.45 -23.79 12.12
C THR A 404 7.89 -24.25 11.96
N LEU A 405 8.09 -25.19 11.05
CA LEU A 405 9.41 -25.69 10.62
C LEU A 405 9.86 -24.93 9.37
N TYR A 406 11.12 -24.55 9.34
CA TYR A 406 11.78 -23.86 8.23
C TYR A 406 12.98 -24.67 7.76
N ALA A 407 13.13 -24.81 6.45
CA ALA A 407 14.34 -25.28 5.81
C ALA A 407 15.11 -24.09 5.23
N LEU A 408 16.40 -23.98 5.56
CA LEU A 408 17.20 -22.80 5.29
C LEU A 408 18.42 -23.12 4.42
N ASP A 409 18.83 -22.20 3.56
CA ASP A 409 20.13 -22.25 2.87
C ASP A 409 21.28 -21.66 3.70
N LEU A 410 21.05 -21.41 4.99
CA LEU A 410 22.06 -21.00 5.96
C LEU A 410 22.79 -22.19 6.57
N ALA A 411 24.10 -22.06 6.74
CA ALA A 411 24.88 -23.00 7.52
C ALA A 411 24.37 -23.06 8.98
N PRO A 412 24.51 -24.20 9.68
CA PRO A 412 24.05 -24.37 11.06
C PRO A 412 25.03 -23.73 12.08
N ASP A 413 25.43 -22.48 11.84
CA ASP A 413 26.44 -21.74 12.61
C ASP A 413 25.91 -20.42 13.20
N LEU A 414 24.58 -20.25 13.25
CA LEU A 414 23.97 -19.06 13.84
C LEU A 414 24.39 -18.90 15.31
N PRO A 415 24.55 -17.65 15.79
CA PRO A 415 25.02 -17.39 17.14
C PRO A 415 24.09 -18.00 18.21
N PRO A 416 24.62 -18.42 19.37
CA PRO A 416 23.80 -18.97 20.44
C PRO A 416 22.89 -17.92 21.10
N GLY A 417 21.88 -18.36 21.85
CA GLY A 417 20.99 -17.50 22.64
C GLY A 417 19.96 -16.66 21.85
N LEU A 418 19.73 -16.93 20.56
CA LEU A 418 18.76 -16.18 19.75
C LEU A 418 17.33 -16.28 20.30
N ASN A 419 16.55 -15.20 20.21
CA ASN A 419 15.10 -15.25 20.33
C ASN A 419 14.44 -15.34 18.94
N ALA A 420 13.13 -15.60 18.89
CA ALA A 420 12.41 -15.75 17.62
C ALA A 420 12.49 -14.50 16.72
N ALA A 421 12.50 -13.29 17.29
CA ALA A 421 12.61 -12.06 16.52
C ALA A 421 13.96 -11.96 15.79
N ARG A 422 15.07 -12.24 16.50
CA ARG A 422 16.40 -12.20 15.90
C ARG A 422 16.61 -13.35 14.92
N LEU A 423 16.12 -14.55 15.24
CA LEU A 423 16.14 -15.70 14.34
C LEU A 423 15.37 -15.39 13.04
N THR A 424 14.14 -14.89 13.14
CA THR A 424 13.33 -14.47 11.97
C THR A 424 14.03 -13.42 11.12
N SER A 425 14.76 -12.49 11.75
CA SER A 425 15.56 -11.51 11.01
C SER A 425 16.70 -12.13 10.22
N LEU A 426 17.36 -13.16 10.78
CA LEU A 426 18.47 -13.86 10.13
C LEU A 426 17.98 -14.79 9.02
N MET A 427 16.82 -15.42 9.18
CA MET A 427 16.22 -16.29 8.16
C MET A 427 15.67 -15.53 6.94
N ARG A 428 15.55 -14.20 7.01
CA ARG A 428 14.95 -13.41 5.93
C ARG A 428 15.77 -13.52 4.65
N GLY A 429 15.16 -14.04 3.59
CA GLY A 429 15.83 -14.28 2.30
C GLY A 429 16.52 -15.64 2.19
N HIS A 430 16.47 -16.46 3.24
CA HIS A 430 17.17 -17.74 3.34
C HIS A 430 16.23 -18.95 3.50
N ILE A 431 14.92 -18.75 3.48
CA ILE A 431 13.92 -19.82 3.64
C ILE A 431 13.69 -20.50 2.28
N LEU A 432 14.05 -21.78 2.20
CA LEU A 432 13.83 -22.63 1.02
C LEU A 432 12.45 -23.30 1.04
N ALA A 433 11.98 -23.69 2.22
CA ALA A 433 10.66 -24.27 2.43
C ALA A 433 10.19 -24.06 3.87
N GLN A 434 8.87 -24.13 4.08
CA GLN A 434 8.28 -24.11 5.41
C GLN A 434 7.07 -25.05 5.50
N ALA A 435 6.81 -25.57 6.69
CA ALA A 435 5.66 -26.41 7.00
C ALA A 435 5.14 -26.04 8.39
N SER A 436 3.82 -26.14 8.61
CA SER A 436 3.23 -25.82 9.91
C SER A 436 2.25 -26.90 10.38
N LEU A 437 2.20 -27.09 11.69
CA LEU A 437 1.21 -27.88 12.42
C LEU A 437 0.57 -26.98 13.47
N THR A 438 -0.75 -26.88 13.50
CA THR A 438 -1.49 -26.07 14.48
C THR A 438 -2.19 -26.96 15.48
N GLY A 439 -1.92 -26.79 16.77
CA GLY A 439 -2.70 -27.39 17.84
C GLY A 439 -3.55 -26.35 18.57
N LEU A 440 -4.69 -26.78 19.12
CA LEU A 440 -5.57 -25.94 19.93
C LEU A 440 -5.45 -26.28 21.41
N TYR A 441 -5.58 -25.29 22.30
CA TYR A 441 -5.77 -25.55 23.73
C TYR A 441 -6.63 -24.47 24.38
N GLN A 442 -7.46 -24.88 25.35
CA GLN A 442 -8.40 -24.03 26.06
C GLN A 442 -8.38 -24.40 27.54
N ARG A 443 -8.56 -23.38 28.40
CA ARG A 443 -8.72 -23.52 29.85
C ARG A 443 -10.09 -23.02 30.30
#